data_AF-A0A0K0DP55-F1
#
_entry.id   AF-A0A0K0DP55-F1
#
_cell.length_a   1.000
_cell.length_b   1.000
_cell.length_c   1.000
_cell.angle_alpha   90.00
_cell.angle_beta   90.00
_cell.angle_gamma   90.00
#
_symmetry.space_group_name_H-M   'P 1'
#
loop_
_entity.id
_entity.type
_entity.pdbx_description
1 polymer ?
#
loop_
_entity_poly.entity_id
_entity_poly.type
_entity_poly.pdbx_seq_one_letter_code
_entity_poly.pdbx_strand_id
1 'polypeptide(L)' 'MGRRLAPSLAIAFMYEVEAPVTDLGPLLYCRYIDDCFVLHSSQKEMGKCFELLNEQSEYIKFTREKPKEN' A
#
# COMPACT_ATOMS: atom_id res chain seq x y z
N MET A 1 13.28 0.68 15.93
CA MET A 1 14.07 1.25 14.81
C MET A 1 15.27 2.01 15.38
N GLY A 2 16.52 1.60 15.09
CA GLY A 2 17.72 2.19 15.72
C GLY A 2 18.84 2.59 14.76
N ARG A 3 18.66 2.43 13.44
CA ARG A 3 19.66 2.78 12.42
C ARG A 3 19.12 3.89 11.52
N ARG A 4 19.90 4.96 11.35
CA ARG A 4 19.48 6.18 10.61
C ARG A 4 19.11 5.93 9.15
N LEU A 5 19.68 4.90 8.51
CA LEU A 5 19.42 4.56 7.11
C LEU A 5 18.21 3.65 6.90
N ALA A 6 17.74 2.95 7.94
CA ALA A 6 16.67 1.97 7.78
C ALA A 6 15.37 2.59 7.24
N PRO A 7 14.91 3.77 7.72
CA PRO A 7 13.73 4.42 7.14
C PRO A 7 13.89 4.79 5.67
N SER A 8 15.07 5.27 5.26
CA SER A 8 15.32 5.64 3.86
C SER A 8 15.28 4.43 2.93
N LEU A 9 15.85 3.30 3.35
CA LEU A 9 15.78 2.06 2.59
C LEU A 9 14.35 1.51 2.51
N ALA A 10 13.58 1.60 3.60
CA ALA A 10 12.18 1.22 3.60
C ALA A 10 11.35 2.08 2.64
N ILE A 11 11.60 3.40 2.60
CA ILE A 11 10.94 4.30 1.64
C ILE A 11 11.25 3.91 0.20
N ALA A 12 12.51 3.65 -0.13
CA ALA A 12 12.93 3.26 -1.47
C ALA A 12 12.33 1.91 -1.90
N PHE A 13 12.34 0.92 -1.01
CA PHE A 13 11.72 -0.37 -1.28
C PHE A 13 10.21 -0.26 -1.50
N MET A 14 9.52 0.49 -0.64
CA MET A 14 8.07 0.68 -0.74
C MET A 14 7.65 1.50 -1.97
N TYR A 15 8.54 2.33 -2.52
CA TYR A 15 8.32 3.04 -3.78
C TYR A 15 8.15 2.08 -4.97
N GLU A 16 8.97 1.04 -5.04
CA GLU A 16 8.84 0.01 -6.09
C GLU A 16 7.54 -0.80 -5.93
N VAL A 17 7.15 -1.10 -4.68
CA VAL A 17 5.91 -1.82 -4.37
C VAL A 17 4.67 -0.99 -4.72
N GLU A 18 4.70 0.33 -4.53
CA GLU A 18 3.53 1.19 -4.77
C GLU A 18 3.39 1.67 -6.22
N ALA A 19 4.46 1.58 -7.03
CA ALA A 19 4.45 2.09 -8.40
C ALA A 19 3.29 1.53 -9.25
N PRO A 20 3.02 0.21 -9.28
CA PRO A 20 1.92 -0.35 -10.08
C PRO A 20 0.52 0.04 -9.56
N VAL A 21 0.43 0.39 -8.28
CA VAL A 21 -0.81 0.79 -7.62
C VAL A 21 -1.14 2.25 -7.93
N THR A 22 -0.11 3.08 -8.12
CA THR A 22 -0.25 4.47 -8.55
C THR A 22 -0.86 4.53 -9.96
N ASP A 23 -0.52 3.57 -10.83
CA ASP A 23 -1.07 3.46 -12.19
C ASP A 23 -2.57 3.06 -12.22
N LEU A 24 -3.10 2.47 -11.14
CA LEU A 24 -4.55 2.19 -11.02
C LEU A 24 -5.40 3.46 -10.84
N GLY A 25 -4.76 4.61 -10.57
CA GLY A 25 -5.42 5.90 -10.43
C GLY A 25 -6.32 6.02 -9.19
N PRO A 26 -5.80 5.76 -7.97
CA PRO A 26 -6.55 6.01 -6.75
C PRO A 26 -6.89 7.50 -6.63
N LEU A 27 -8.03 7.80 -5.99
CA LEU A 27 -8.44 9.18 -5.69
C LEU A 27 -7.48 9.85 -4.70
N LEU A 28 -6.92 9.07 -3.78
CA LEU A 28 -5.89 9.49 -2.85
C LEU A 28 -5.00 8.30 -2.50
N TYR A 29 -3.69 8.54 -2.47
CA TYR A 29 -2.71 7.61 -1.95
C TYR A 29 -1.77 8.38 -1.01
N CYS A 30 -1.77 8.00 0.27
CA CYS A 30 -0.88 8.55 1.29
C CYS A 30 -0.12 7.41 1.96
N ARG A 31 1.17 7.58 2.22
CA ARG A 31 1.97 6.57 2.91
C ARG A 31 2.87 7.18 3.97
N TYR A 32 2.95 6.50 5.10
CA TYR A 32 3.92 6.75 6.15
C TYR A 32 4.79 5.50 6.35
N ILE A 33 5.92 5.46 5.65
CA ILE A 33 6.86 4.33 5.59
C ILE A 33 6.16 3.01 5.21
N ASP A 34 5.65 2.27 6.19
CA ASP A 34 4.99 0.96 6.09
C ASP A 34 3.45 1.03 6.09
N ASP A 35 2.86 2.10 6.62
CA ASP A 35 1.40 2.28 6.62
C ASP A 35 0.94 3.08 5.40
N CYS A 36 -0.05 2.56 4.67
CA CYS A 36 -0.66 3.25 3.53
C CYS A 36 -2.16 3.48 3.73
N PHE A 37 -2.62 4.67 3.34
CA PHE A 37 -4.01 5.05 3.25
C PHE A 37 -4.37 5.27 1.78
N VAL A 38 -5.28 4.44 1.27
CA VAL A 38 -5.71 4.47 -0.13
C VAL A 38 -7.19 4.75 -0.20
N LEU A 39 -7.60 5.60 -1.14
CA LEU A 39 -8.99 5.94 -1.39
C LEU A 39 -9.31 5.72 -2.86
N HIS A 40 -10.40 4.99 -3.14
CA HIS A 40 -10.87 4.72 -4.49
C HIS A 40 -12.38 5.01 -4.60
N SER A 41 -12.84 5.26 -5.82
CA SER A 41 -14.26 5.48 -6.14
C SER A 41 -15.17 4.28 -5.88
N SER A 42 -14.63 3.05 -5.88
CA SER A 42 -15.42 1.83 -5.67
C SER A 42 -14.69 0.77 -4.85
N GLN A 43 -15.47 -0.06 -4.15
CA GLN A 43 -14.94 -1.22 -3.41
C GLN A 43 -14.27 -2.25 -4.31
N LYS A 44 -14.73 -2.37 -5.57
CA LYS A 44 -14.14 -3.28 -6.57
C LYS A 44 -12.72 -2.85 -6.92
N GLU A 45 -12.50 -1.56 -7.18
CA GLU A 45 -11.17 -1.02 -7.46
C GLU A 45 -10.27 -1.09 -6.22
N MET A 46 -10.81 -0.80 -5.04
CA MET A 46 -10.09 -0.99 -3.77
C MET A 46 -9.67 -2.46 -3.56
N GLY A 47 -10.50 -3.42 -3.96
CA GLY A 47 -10.18 -4.85 -3.95
C GLY A 47 -8.99 -5.18 -4.85
N LYS A 48 -9.03 -4.74 -6.11
CA LYS A 48 -7.93 -4.92 -7.07
C LYS A 48 -6.63 -4.28 -6.61
N CYS A 49 -6.71 -3.06 -6.07
CA CYS A 49 -5.57 -2.36 -5.48
C CYS A 49 -4.93 -3.18 -4.35
N PHE A 50 -5.75 -3.77 -3.47
CA PHE A 50 -5.28 -4.57 -2.36
C PHE A 50 -4.64 -5.90 -2.79
N GLU A 51 -5.20 -6.55 -3.82
CA GLU A 51 -4.61 -7.74 -4.44
C GLU A 51 -3.26 -7.39 -5.08
N LEU A 52 -3.21 -6.33 -5.90
CA LEU A 52 -1.99 -5.89 -6.57
C LEU A 52 -0.86 -5.55 -5.59
N LEU A 53 -1.16 -4.83 -4.50
CA LEU A 53 -0.20 -4.52 -3.44
C LEU A 53 0.44 -5.77 -2.83
N ASN A 54 -0.35 -6.83 -2.61
CA ASN A 54 0.13 -8.08 -2.02
C ASN A 54 0.84 -9.00 -3.02
N GLU A 55 0.69 -8.76 -4.32
CA GLU A 55 1.39 -9.50 -5.38
C GLU A 55 2.79 -8.94 -5.68
N GLN A 56 3.09 -7.69 -5.28
CA GLN A 56 4.37 -7.05 -5.63
C GLN A 56 5.58 -7.66 -4.93
N SER A 57 5.40 -8.31 -3.78
CA SER A 57 6.52 -8.85 -3.03
C SER A 57 6.10 -10.02 -2.15
N GLU A 58 6.94 -11.06 -2.11
CA GLU A 58 6.79 -12.17 -1.17
C GLU A 58 7.22 -11.83 0.26
N TYR A 59 7.97 -10.73 0.44
CA TYR A 59 8.58 -10.36 1.73
C TYR A 59 7.69 -9.47 2.60
N ILE A 60 6.70 -8.82 2.01
CA ILE A 60 5.77 -7.94 2.72
C ILE A 60 4.34 -8.34 2.41
N LYS A 61 3.45 -8.16 3.39
CA LYS A 61 2.04 -8.47 3.24
C LYS A 61 1.20 -7.36 3.82
N PHE A 62 0.33 -6.79 3.00
CA PHE A 62 -0.57 -5.73 3.42
C PHE A 62 -1.79 -6.34 4.09
N THR A 63 -2.20 -5.72 5.18
CA THR A 63 -3.46 -6.01 5.85
C THR A 63 -4.39 -4.82 5.67
N ARG A 64 -5.69 -5.08 5.63
CA ARG A 64 -6.71 -4.03 5.65
C ARG A 64 -7.83 -4.43 6.58
N GLU A 65 -8.40 -3.44 7.23
CA GLU A 65 -9.66 -3.62 7.94
C GLU A 65 -10.80 -3.64 6.92
N LYS A 66 -11.69 -4.63 7.03
CA LYS A 66 -12.95 -4.62 6.28
C LYS A 66 -14.02 -3.97 7.14
N PRO A 67 -14.91 -3.15 6.57
CA PRO A 67 -16.07 -2.65 7.30
C PRO A 67 -16.82 -3.82 7.93
N LYS A 68 -17.17 -3.72 9.21
CA LYS A 68 -18.08 -4.66 9.84
C LYS A 68 -19.51 -4.30 9.39
N GLU A 69 -20.31 -5.30 9.04
CA GLU A 69 -21.76 -5.10 8.99
C GLU A 69 -22.22 -4.83 10.43
N ASN A 70 -22.88 -3.69 10.64
CA ASN A 70 -23.52 -3.36 11.91
C ASN A 70 -24.91 -3.97 11.96
#